data_AF-A0A2M6WM27-F1
#
_entry.id   AF-A0A2M6WM27-F1
#
_cell.length_a   1.000
_cell.length_b   1.000
_cell.length_c   1.000
_cell.angle_alpha   90.00
_cell.angle_beta   90.00
_cell.angle_gamma   90.00
#
_symmetry.space_group_name_H-M   'P 1'
#
loop_
_entity.id
_entity.type
_entity.pdbx_description
1 polymer ?
#
loop_
_entity_poly.entity_id
_entity_poly.type
_entity_poly.pdbx_seq_one_letter_code
_entity_poly.pdbx_strand_id
1 'polypeptide(L)'
;MKTLKHENNKHPRNNLANQELKQAEVFVGMSGGVDSSVAAALLKHPPSLKCYGEARQGFNVTGVFIKIWDEKWGNCAWPQER
;
A
#
# COMPACT_ATOMS: atom_id res chain seq x y z
N MET A 1 -30.11 3.51 43.24
CA MET A 1 -29.19 3.97 42.18
C MET A 1 -28.93 2.80 41.24
N LYS A 2 -29.36 2.90 39.98
CA LYS A 2 -29.17 1.85 38.97
C LYS A 2 -27.79 2.04 38.33
N THR A 3 -26.89 1.09 38.52
CA THR A 3 -25.61 1.04 37.81
C THR A 3 -25.84 0.53 36.40
N LEU A 4 -25.67 1.42 35.43
CA LEU A 4 -25.70 1.09 34.00
C LEU A 4 -24.48 0.23 33.68
N LYS A 5 -24.73 -1.03 33.28
CA LYS A 5 -23.71 -1.89 32.68
C LYS A 5 -23.43 -1.33 31.28
N HIS A 6 -22.26 -0.73 31.08
CA HIS A 6 -21.80 -0.40 29.75
C HIS A 6 -21.43 -1.70 29.02
N GLU A 7 -22.28 -2.07 28.08
CA GLU A 7 -22.10 -3.19 27.18
C GLU A 7 -20.98 -2.83 26.18
N ASN A 8 -19.86 -3.57 26.25
CA ASN A 8 -18.73 -3.39 25.36
C ASN A 8 -19.11 -3.87 23.95
N ASN A 9 -19.50 -2.92 23.11
CA ASN A 9 -19.72 -3.13 21.68
C ASN A 9 -18.38 -3.57 21.05
N LYS A 10 -18.28 -4.88 20.76
CA LYS A 10 -17.12 -5.50 20.10
C LYS A 10 -17.04 -4.99 18.67
N HIS A 11 -16.29 -3.91 18.47
CA HIS A 11 -15.91 -3.46 17.14
C HIS A 11 -14.98 -4.52 16.50
N PRO A 12 -15.17 -4.89 15.22
CA PRO A 12 -14.54 -6.07 14.60
C PRO A 12 -13.01 -6.00 14.40
N ARG A 13 -12.32 -5.02 15.00
CA ARG A 13 -10.86 -4.81 14.89
C ARG A 13 -10.00 -5.71 15.80
N ASN A 14 -10.59 -6.62 16.59
CA ASN A 14 -9.86 -7.30 17.67
C ASN A 14 -9.46 -8.77 17.39
N ASN A 15 -9.52 -9.26 16.15
CA ASN A 15 -9.08 -10.63 15.81
C ASN A 15 -7.64 -10.73 15.28
N LEU A 16 -6.83 -9.68 15.35
CA LEU A 16 -5.48 -9.64 14.75
C LEU A 16 -4.34 -9.95 15.74
N ALA A 17 -4.63 -10.25 17.00
CA ALA A 17 -3.61 -10.35 18.05
C ALA A 17 -2.63 -11.54 17.90
N ASN A 18 -2.83 -12.45 16.93
CA ASN A 18 -1.97 -13.63 16.71
C ASN A 18 -1.63 -13.89 15.23
N GLN A 19 -1.67 -12.88 14.37
CA GLN A 19 -0.98 -12.97 13.09
C GLN A 19 0.38 -12.30 13.27
N GLU A 20 1.48 -13.02 13.04
CA GLU A 20 2.76 -12.37 12.75
C GLU A 20 2.45 -11.22 11.80
N LEU A 21 2.86 -9.99 12.15
CA LEU A 21 2.58 -8.79 11.37
C LEU A 21 3.31 -8.91 10.03
N LYS A 22 2.73 -9.69 9.11
CA LYS A 22 3.24 -9.89 7.78
C LYS A 22 3.24 -8.51 7.14
N GLN A 23 4.42 -8.03 6.76
CA GLN A 23 4.56 -6.76 6.07
C GLN A 23 3.56 -6.73 4.91
N ALA A 24 2.67 -5.73 4.92
CA ALA A 24 1.67 -5.63 3.88
C ALA A 24 2.38 -5.41 2.53
N GLU A 25 1.93 -6.15 1.53
CA GLU A 25 2.44 -6.08 0.17
C GLU A 25 1.74 -4.95 -0.58
N VAL A 26 2.51 -4.08 -1.23
CA VAL A 26 2.03 -2.88 -1.89
C VAL A 26 2.60 -2.78 -3.30
N PHE A 27 1.72 -2.62 -4.28
CA PHE A 27 2.08 -2.38 -5.67
C PHE A 27 1.94 -0.89 -6.00
N VAL A 28 3.02 -0.25 -6.43
CA VAL A 28 3.05 1.18 -6.75
C VAL A 28 3.19 1.35 -8.26
N GLY A 29 2.27 2.09 -8.87
CA GLY A 29 2.39 2.50 -10.26
C GLY A 29 3.60 3.43 -10.44
N MET A 30 4.62 2.95 -11.14
CA MET A 30 5.83 3.69 -11.46
C MET A 30 5.67 4.32 -12.84
N SER A 31 5.65 5.63 -12.91
CA SER A 31 5.59 6.36 -14.20
C SER A 31 6.98 6.70 -14.76
N GLY A 32 8.02 6.53 -13.93
CA GLY A 32 9.36 7.09 -14.19
C GLY A 32 9.52 8.53 -13.68
N GLY A 33 8.46 9.16 -13.17
CA GLY A 33 8.50 10.49 -12.57
C GLY A 33 8.95 10.49 -11.11
N VAL A 34 9.36 11.67 -10.62
CA VAL A 34 9.83 11.90 -9.25
C VAL A 34 8.77 11.53 -8.22
N ASP A 35 7.51 11.92 -8.44
CA ASP A 35 6.43 11.69 -7.48
C ASP A 35 6.24 10.19 -7.16
N SER A 36 6.20 9.35 -8.20
CA SER A 36 6.08 7.90 -8.04
C SER A 36 7.29 7.28 -7.34
N SER A 37 8.48 7.83 -7.58
CA SER A 37 9.73 7.38 -6.97
C SER A 37 9.78 7.72 -5.49
N VAL A 38 9.37 8.94 -5.12
CA VAL A 38 9.28 9.39 -3.73
C VAL A 38 8.18 8.63 -2.99
N ALA A 39 7.03 8.39 -3.60
CA ALA A 39 5.95 7.60 -3.02
C ALA A 39 6.41 6.16 -2.70
N ALA A 40 7.08 5.49 -3.63
CA ALA A 40 7.64 4.15 -3.39
C ALA A 40 8.69 4.14 -2.26
N ALA A 41 9.56 5.17 -2.22
CA ALA A 41 10.57 5.32 -1.17
C ALA A 41 9.96 5.52 0.21
N LEU A 42 8.92 6.36 0.33
CA LEU A 42 8.23 6.63 1.60
C LEU A 42 7.47 5.40 2.12
N LEU A 43 6.88 4.59 1.23
CA LEU A 43 6.21 3.35 1.61
C LEU A 43 7.22 2.28 2.07
N LYS A 44 8.37 2.18 1.39
CA LYS A 44 9.41 1.23 1.74
C LYS A 44 10.19 1.64 3.00
N HIS A 45 10.41 2.94 3.17
CA HIS A 45 11.23 3.53 4.22
C HIS A 45 10.50 4.71 4.87
N PRO A 46 9.40 4.46 5.61
CA PRO A 46 8.64 5.52 6.25
C PRO A 46 9.54 6.28 7.21
N PRO A 47 9.59 7.63 7.13
CA PRO A 47 10.35 8.41 8.08
C PRO A 47 9.73 8.25 9.46
N SER A 48 10.56 8.29 10.51
CA SER A 48 10.15 8.10 11.90
C SER A 48 9.32 9.27 12.48
N LEU A 49 8.68 10.06 11.63
CA LEU A 49 7.99 11.28 12.00
C LEU A 49 6.60 10.95 12.57
N LYS A 50 6.42 11.40 13.81
CA LYS A 50 5.23 11.37 14.68
C LYS A 50 3.88 11.68 14.00
N CYS A 51 3.90 12.24 12.79
CA CYS A 51 2.73 12.71 12.05
C CYS A 51 2.14 11.66 11.08
N TYR A 52 2.82 10.53 10.80
CA TYR A 52 2.36 9.51 9.84
C TYR A 52 1.55 8.34 10.45
N GLY A 53 1.06 8.47 11.69
CA GLY A 53 0.46 7.35 12.43
C GLY A 53 1.52 6.35 12.90
N GLU A 54 1.11 5.23 13.52
CA GLU A 54 2.04 4.20 14.06
C GLU A 54 2.72 3.37 12.96
N ALA A 55 3.36 3.99 11.97
CA ALA A 55 4.15 3.30 10.95
C ALA A 55 5.51 2.89 11.53
N ARG A 56 5.56 1.75 12.23
CA ARG A 56 6.79 1.24 12.85
C ARG A 56 7.66 0.40 11.91
N GLN A 57 7.14 -0.01 10.75
CA GLN A 57 7.84 -0.87 9.79
C GLN A 57 7.42 -0.51 8.35
N GLY A 58 8.37 -0.56 7.41
CA GLY A 58 8.11 -0.32 5.98
C GLY A 58 7.31 -1.44 5.31
N PHE A 59 6.70 -1.13 4.18
CA PHE A 59 5.92 -2.08 3.37
C PHE A 59 6.82 -2.91 2.44
N ASN A 60 6.33 -4.09 2.03
CA ASN A 60 6.94 -4.83 0.92
C ASN A 60 6.46 -4.21 -0.40
N VAL A 61 7.25 -3.30 -0.95
CA VAL A 61 6.86 -2.49 -2.12
C VAL A 61 7.40 -3.07 -3.42
N THR A 62 6.49 -3.29 -4.37
CA THR A 62 6.79 -3.66 -5.76
C THR A 62 6.37 -2.54 -6.70
N GLY A 63 7.28 -2.05 -7.54
CA GLY A 63 6.97 -1.08 -8.58
C GLY A 63 6.37 -1.74 -9.82
N VAL A 64 5.30 -1.15 -10.37
CA VAL A 64 4.62 -1.62 -11.58
C VAL A 64 4.64 -0.50 -12.62
N PHE A 65 5.32 -0.73 -13.74
CA PHE A 65 5.26 0.19 -14.87
C PHE A 65 4.11 -0.20 -15.80
N ILE A 66 3.32 0.78 -16.24
CA ILE A 66 2.16 0.54 -17.11
C ILE A 66 2.41 1.18 -18.47
N LYS A 67 2.61 0.35 -19.50
CA LYS A 67 2.70 0.78 -20.89
C LYS A 67 1.30 0.69 -21.52
N ILE A 68 0.63 1.84 -21.70
CA ILE A 68 -0.71 1.89 -22.33
C ILE A 68 -0.72 2.54 -23.71
N TRP A 69 0.28 3.37 -24.01
CA TRP A 69 0.36 4.07 -25.28
C TRP A 69 1.21 3.29 -26.26
N ASP A 70 0.68 3.11 -27.46
CA ASP A 70 1.32 2.45 -28.60
C ASP A 70 1.18 3.37 -29.82
N GLU A 71 2.15 3.32 -30.73
CA GLU A 71 2.14 4.16 -31.92
C GLU A 71 1.01 3.70 -32.85
N LYS A 72 0.02 4.57 -33.07
CA LYS A 72 -1.20 4.24 -33.85
C LYS A 72 -0.94 3.83 -35.31
N TRP A 73 0.27 4.07 -35.80
CA TRP A 73 0.70 3.80 -37.17
C TRP A 73 1.66 2.60 -37.30
N GLY A 74 2.00 1.94 -36.18
CA GLY A 74 2.81 0.72 -36.15
C GLY A 74 1.98 -0.56 -36.05
N ASN A 75 2.61 -1.72 -36.27
CA ASN A 75 1.99 -3.01 -35.96
C ASN A 75 1.76 -3.13 -34.45
N CYS A 76 0.53 -3.40 -34.03
CA CYS A 76 0.18 -3.69 -32.64
C CYS A 76 1.02 -4.88 -32.12
N ALA A 77 1.99 -4.59 -31.26
CA ALA A 77 2.93 -5.58 -30.70
C ALA A 77 2.45 -6.20 -29.38
N TRP A 78 1.25 -5.84 -28.92
CA TRP A 78 0.66 -6.34 -27.67
C TRP A 78 0.64 -7.87 -27.52
N PRO A 79 0.45 -8.67 -28.59
CA PRO A 79 0.56 -10.14 -28.48
C PRO A 79 1.97 -10.63 -28.21
N GLN A 80 3.00 -9.91 -28.66
CA GLN A 80 4.42 -10.25 -28.48
C GLN A 80 5.01 -9.67 -27.18
N GLU A 81 4.39 -8.63 -26.64
CA GLU A 81 4.81 -7.95 -25.40
C GLU A 81 4.15 -8.52 -24.12
N ARG A 82 3.19 -9.44 -24.27
CA ARG A 82 2.45 -10.09 -23.17
C ARG A 82 3.19 -11.27 -22.55
#